data_AF-A0A2P4SML3-F1
#
_entry.id   AF-A0A2P4SML3-F1
#
_cell.length_a   1.000
_cell.length_b   1.000
_cell.length_c   1.000
_cell.angle_alpha   90.00
_cell.angle_beta   90.00
_cell.angle_gamma   90.00
#
_symmetry.space_group_name_H-M   'P 1'
#
loop_
_entity.id
_entity.type
_entity.pdbx_description
1 polymer ?
#
loop_
_entity_poly.entity_id
_entity_poly.type
_entity_poly.pdbx_seq_one_letter_code
_entity_poly.pdbx_strand_id
1 'polypeptide(L)'
;MQRGGEGEEEEEDGEDDGGPESALQKSPFQLTAEDVYDISSVVGRDLLQLSAGPEAPAAAARLQFSMVRVLEMLEALVSEGSLTEEQLRMERDSLRAELEALRGRAAAGSAQQVGGESGASSCSKQT
;
A
#
# COMPACT_ATOMS: atom_id res chain seq x y z
N MET A 1 10.10 47.79 -24.68
CA MET A 1 9.51 46.44 -24.78
C MET A 1 10.24 45.60 -23.74
N GLN A 2 9.81 45.49 -22.48
CA GLN A 2 8.59 44.85 -21.91
C GLN A 2 8.42 43.38 -22.29
N ARG A 3 8.23 42.58 -21.22
CA ARG A 3 7.87 41.15 -21.08
C ARG A 3 9.05 40.24 -20.72
N GLY A 4 9.01 39.49 -19.64
CA GLY A 4 8.01 39.33 -18.58
C GLY A 4 8.66 38.48 -17.51
N GLY A 5 8.63 38.94 -16.26
CA GLY A 5 8.97 38.10 -15.12
C GLY A 5 7.78 37.19 -14.88
N GLU A 6 7.94 35.92 -15.21
CA GLU A 6 7.08 34.85 -14.73
C GLU A 6 7.71 34.42 -13.41
N GLY A 7 7.24 35.06 -12.33
CA GLY A 7 7.35 34.49 -11.01
C GLY A 7 6.41 33.30 -11.01
N GLU A 8 6.99 32.10 -11.12
CA GLU A 8 6.30 30.87 -10.78
C GLU A 8 5.98 30.98 -9.28
N GLU A 9 4.72 31.29 -9.00
CA GLU A 9 4.15 31.15 -7.67
C GLU A 9 4.21 29.65 -7.36
N GLU A 10 5.22 29.24 -6.59
CA GLU A 10 5.24 27.94 -5.95
C GLU A 10 3.99 27.90 -5.05
N GLU A 11 2.95 27.23 -5.53
CA GLU A 11 1.85 26.77 -4.69
C GLU A 11 2.43 25.74 -3.71
N GLU A 12 3.06 26.25 -2.66
CA GLU A 12 3.34 25.51 -1.43
C GLU A 12 1.98 25.28 -0.75
N ASP A 13 1.19 24.36 -1.30
CA ASP A 13 0.10 23.71 -0.57
C ASP A 13 0.75 22.71 0.40
N GLY A 14 1.50 23.29 1.35
CA GLY A 14 2.04 22.60 2.50
C GLY A 14 0.88 22.21 3.38
N GLU A 15 0.28 21.05 3.11
CA GLU A 15 -0.17 20.22 4.21
C GLU A 15 1.00 20.20 5.20
N ASP A 16 0.76 20.74 6.40
CA ASP A 16 1.64 20.63 7.57
C ASP A 16 1.72 19.14 7.94
N ASP A 17 2.33 18.35 7.04
CA ASP A 17 2.72 16.97 7.26
C ASP A 17 3.83 17.07 8.28
N GLY A 18 3.45 16.95 9.55
CA GLY A 18 4.11 17.53 10.73
C GLY A 18 5.57 17.11 10.97
N GLY A 19 6.45 17.51 10.06
CA GLY A 19 7.84 17.10 9.95
C GLY A 19 8.03 15.58 9.82
N PRO A 20 9.29 15.13 9.68
CA PRO A 20 9.63 13.72 9.79
C PRO A 20 9.32 13.14 11.19
N GLU A 21 9.08 14.00 12.19
CA GLU A 21 8.59 13.58 13.51
C GLU A 21 7.16 13.02 13.49
N SER A 22 6.34 13.37 12.49
CA SER A 22 4.97 12.87 12.37
C SER A 22 4.92 11.34 12.17
N ALA A 23 5.91 10.77 11.48
CA ALA A 23 6.03 9.34 11.23
C ALA A 23 6.09 8.51 12.53
N LEU A 24 6.67 9.06 13.61
CA LEU A 24 6.71 8.41 14.93
C LEU A 24 5.34 8.27 15.61
N GLN A 25 4.34 9.01 15.15
CA GLN A 25 2.97 8.99 15.70
C GLN A 25 2.06 8.01 14.96
N LYS A 26 2.49 7.48 13.81
CA LYS A 26 1.73 6.53 13.01
C LYS A 26 1.65 5.17 13.71
N SER A 27 0.56 4.45 13.44
CA SER A 27 0.46 3.05 13.84
C SER A 27 1.54 2.22 13.14
N PRO A 28 2.21 1.26 13.82
CA PRO A 28 3.21 0.40 13.18
C PRO A 28 2.70 -0.37 11.97
N PHE A 29 1.41 -0.69 11.93
CA PHE A 29 0.76 -1.40 10.81
C PHE A 29 0.37 -0.49 9.64
N GLN A 30 0.58 0.82 9.78
CA GLN A 30 0.29 1.82 8.76
C GLN A 30 1.57 2.52 8.26
N LEU A 31 2.72 2.11 8.79
CA LEU A 31 4.01 2.64 8.34
C LEU A 31 4.24 2.26 6.87
N THR A 32 4.75 3.22 6.12
CA THR A 32 5.32 3.02 4.78
C THR A 32 6.85 2.97 4.87
N ALA A 33 7.51 2.62 3.76
CA ALA A 33 8.97 2.70 3.70
C ALA A 33 9.45 4.15 3.93
N GLU A 34 8.74 5.13 3.37
CA GLU A 34 8.99 6.57 3.55
C GLU A 34 8.96 6.96 5.03
N ASP A 35 7.96 6.49 5.80
CA ASP A 35 7.90 6.74 7.24
C ASP A 35 9.14 6.21 7.97
N VAL A 36 9.69 5.07 7.54
CA VAL A 36 10.92 4.51 8.13
C VAL A 36 12.14 5.38 7.78
N TYR A 37 12.19 5.97 6.58
CA TYR A 37 13.23 6.94 6.21
C TYR A 37 13.14 8.22 7.06
N ASP A 38 11.94 8.73 7.29
CA ASP A 38 11.71 9.91 8.12
C ASP A 38 12.13 9.67 9.57
N ILE A 39 11.70 8.55 10.15
CA ILE A 39 12.13 8.11 11.48
C ILE A 39 13.65 7.99 11.55
N SER A 40 14.28 7.43 10.52
CA SER A 40 15.74 7.27 10.44
C SER A 40 16.45 8.62 10.44
N SER A 41 15.88 9.65 9.79
CA SER A 41 16.42 11.01 9.77
C SER A 41 16.40 11.66 11.16
N VAL A 42 15.28 11.55 11.89
CA VAL A 42 15.10 12.08 13.25
C VAL A 42 16.06 11.37 14.20
N VAL A 43 16.07 10.04 14.18
CA VAL A 43 16.95 9.21 15.02
C VAL A 43 18.43 9.50 14.75
N GLY A 44 18.82 9.61 13.48
CA GLY A 44 20.21 9.89 13.10
C GLY A 44 20.69 11.24 13.62
N ARG A 45 19.84 12.27 13.52
CA ARG A 45 20.10 13.61 14.06
C ARG A 45 20.26 13.60 15.58
N ASP A 46 19.37 12.93 16.31
CA ASP A 46 19.41 12.86 17.77
C ASP A 46 20.63 12.09 18.27
N LEU A 47 20.99 10.99 17.60
CA LEU A 47 22.21 10.24 17.90
C LEU A 47 23.47 11.08 17.68
N LEU A 48 23.52 11.87 16.62
CA LEU A 48 24.64 12.78 16.36
C LEU A 48 24.78 13.82 17.49
N GLN A 49 23.68 14.40 17.95
CA GLN A 49 23.69 15.35 19.07
C GLN A 49 24.18 14.69 20.37
N LEU A 50 23.73 13.47 20.68
CA LEU A 50 24.18 12.71 21.84
C LEU A 50 25.67 12.33 21.76
N SER A 51 26.18 12.08 20.55
CA SER A 51 27.57 11.72 20.31
C SER A 51 28.57 12.89 20.39
N ALA A 52 28.07 14.14 20.47
CA ALA A 52 28.91 15.34 20.50
C ALA A 52 29.61 15.60 21.86
N GLY A 53 29.38 14.76 22.87
CA GLY A 53 29.95 14.90 24.22
C GLY A 53 31.36 14.29 24.40
N PRO A 54 32.10 14.69 25.46
CA PRO A 54 33.50 14.30 25.66
C PRO A 54 33.73 12.87 26.16
N GLU A 55 32.72 12.16 26.67
CA GLU A 55 32.87 10.78 27.17
C GLU A 55 32.00 9.76 26.40
N ALA A 56 32.68 8.72 25.92
CA ALA A 56 32.19 7.47 25.32
C ALA A 56 31.72 7.44 23.84
N PRO A 57 32.53 7.90 22.87
CA PRO A 57 32.24 7.77 21.44
C PRO A 57 32.07 6.30 20.97
N ALA A 58 32.75 5.33 21.59
CA ALA A 58 32.66 3.93 21.18
C ALA A 58 31.33 3.27 21.55
N ALA A 59 30.72 3.63 22.69
CA ALA A 59 29.41 3.11 23.08
C ALA A 59 28.31 3.74 22.23
N ALA A 60 28.41 5.06 21.99
CA ALA A 60 27.50 5.78 21.10
C ALA A 60 27.56 5.23 19.66
N ALA A 61 28.75 4.97 19.11
CA ALA A 61 28.89 4.37 17.79
C ALA A 61 28.27 2.97 17.72
N ARG A 62 28.51 2.10 18.72
CA ARG A 62 27.86 0.77 18.77
C ARG A 62 26.34 0.87 18.83
N LEU A 63 25.81 1.83 19.59
CA LEU A 63 24.38 2.08 19.64
C LEU A 63 23.86 2.56 18.28
N GLN A 64 24.54 3.50 17.62
CA GLN A 64 24.18 3.98 16.29
C GLN A 64 24.10 2.82 15.28
N PHE A 65 25.13 1.96 15.21
CA PHE A 65 25.09 0.79 14.32
C PHE A 65 23.97 -0.18 14.67
N SER A 66 23.68 -0.36 15.97
CA SER A 66 22.58 -1.22 16.41
C SER A 66 21.23 -0.62 16.00
N MET A 67 21.07 0.70 16.09
CA MET A 67 19.85 1.40 15.66
C MET A 67 19.67 1.37 14.16
N VAL A 68 20.73 1.61 13.38
CA VAL A 68 20.70 1.43 11.91
C VAL A 68 20.23 0.03 11.57
N ARG A 69 20.77 -1.00 12.24
CA ARG A 69 20.36 -2.37 11.97
C ARG A 69 18.88 -2.65 12.30
N VAL A 70 18.36 -2.06 13.38
CA VAL A 70 16.94 -2.17 13.73
C VAL A 70 16.05 -1.48 12.70
N LEU A 71 16.45 -0.29 12.23
CA LEU A 71 15.71 0.46 11.20
C LEU A 71 15.72 -0.28 9.86
N GLU A 72 16.84 -0.88 9.45
CA GLU A 72 16.92 -1.75 8.26
C GLU A 72 15.95 -2.95 8.35
N MET A 73 15.87 -3.60 9.52
CA MET A 73 14.93 -4.70 9.73
C MET A 73 13.48 -4.23 9.68
N LEU A 74 13.19 -3.04 10.21
CA LEU A 74 11.87 -2.45 10.15
C LEU A 74 11.47 -2.12 8.71
N GLU A 75 12.36 -1.49 7.93
CA GLU A 75 12.13 -1.18 6.51
C GLU A 75 11.82 -2.45 5.71
N ALA A 76 12.59 -3.52 5.94
CA ALA A 76 12.37 -4.80 5.27
C ALA A 76 10.98 -5.38 5.57
N LEU A 77 10.56 -5.37 6.84
CA LEU A 77 9.25 -5.88 7.26
C LEU A 77 8.09 -5.04 6.70
N VAL A 78 8.22 -3.71 6.72
CA VAL A 78 7.21 -2.79 6.19
C VAL A 78 7.08 -2.95 4.68
N SER A 79 8.21 -3.04 3.98
CA SER A 79 8.24 -3.19 2.51
C SER A 79 7.69 -4.54 2.07
N GLU A 80 8.11 -5.64 2.70
CA GLU A 80 7.62 -6.98 2.39
C GLU A 80 6.13 -7.13 2.73
N GLY A 81 5.69 -6.57 3.86
CA GLY A 81 4.28 -6.54 4.26
C GLY A 81 3.39 -5.85 3.23
N SER A 82 3.79 -4.65 2.79
CA SER A 82 3.06 -3.87 1.77
C SER A 82 2.95 -4.62 0.43
N LEU A 83 4.06 -5.21 -0.05
CA LEU A 83 4.05 -6.01 -1.28
C LEU A 83 3.16 -7.26 -1.16
N THR A 84 3.21 -7.94 -0.02
CA THR A 84 2.40 -9.14 0.24
C THR A 84 0.91 -8.80 0.29
N GLU A 85 0.56 -7.69 0.96
CA GLU A 85 -0.82 -7.22 1.03
C GLU A 85 -1.37 -6.90 -0.37
N GLU A 86 -0.60 -6.19 -1.19
CA GLU A 86 -1.01 -5.83 -2.54
C GLU A 86 -1.18 -7.08 -3.43
N GLN A 87 -0.27 -8.05 -3.34
CA GLN A 87 -0.41 -9.32 -4.05
C GLN A 87 -1.70 -10.06 -3.66
N LEU A 88 -1.96 -10.19 -2.37
CA LEU A 88 -3.19 -10.83 -1.87
C LEU A 88 -4.45 -10.08 -2.30
N ARG A 89 -4.39 -8.74 -2.36
CA ARG A 89 -5.48 -7.91 -2.85
C ARG A 89 -5.76 -8.19 -4.33
N MET A 90 -4.73 -8.23 -5.17
CA MET A 90 -4.86 -8.56 -6.59
C MET A 90 -5.43 -9.97 -6.80
N GLU A 91 -4.91 -10.97 -6.08
CA GLU A 91 -5.42 -12.35 -6.14
C GLU A 91 -6.90 -12.41 -5.74
N ARG A 92 -7.26 -11.77 -4.63
CA ARG A 92 -8.63 -11.73 -4.13
C ARG A 92 -9.57 -11.06 -5.13
N ASP A 93 -9.14 -9.96 -5.76
CA ASP A 93 -9.97 -9.25 -6.73
C ASP A 93 -10.14 -10.07 -8.03
N SER A 94 -9.09 -10.78 -8.49
CA SER A 94 -9.19 -11.74 -9.61
C SER A 94 -10.17 -12.87 -9.31
N LEU A 95 -10.07 -13.50 -8.14
CA LEU A 95 -10.94 -14.60 -7.73
C LEU A 95 -12.40 -14.15 -7.60
N ARG A 96 -12.66 -12.91 -7.15
CA ARG A 96 -14.01 -12.34 -7.11
C ARG A 96 -14.59 -12.19 -8.52
N ALA A 97 -13.81 -11.65 -9.46
CA ALA A 97 -14.23 -11.51 -10.86
C ALA A 97 -14.52 -12.87 -11.51
N GLU A 98 -13.68 -13.88 -11.27
CA GLU A 98 -13.91 -15.24 -11.76
C GLU A 98 -15.19 -15.86 -11.19
N LEU A 99 -15.43 -15.71 -9.89
CA LEU A 99 -16.65 -16.19 -9.23
C LEU A 99 -17.90 -15.51 -9.79
N GLU A 100 -17.87 -14.20 -10.01
CA GLU A 100 -18.98 -13.47 -10.61
C GLU A 100 -19.26 -13.94 -12.05
N ALA A 101 -18.21 -14.13 -12.85
CA ALA A 101 -18.34 -14.66 -14.21
C ALA A 101 -18.90 -16.09 -14.24
N LEU A 102 -18.55 -16.94 -13.27
CA LEU A 102 -19.10 -18.29 -13.14
C LEU A 102 -20.57 -18.27 -12.71
N ARG A 103 -20.93 -17.42 -11.74
CA ARG A 103 -22.33 -17.23 -11.31
C ARG A 103 -23.20 -16.73 -12.45
N GLY A 104 -22.71 -15.77 -13.23
CA GLY A 104 -23.40 -15.27 -14.43
C GLY A 104 -23.63 -16.36 -15.47
N ARG A 105 -22.59 -17.17 -15.77
CA ARG A 105 -22.71 -18.32 -16.70
C ARG A 105 -23.68 -19.38 -16.21
N ALA A 106 -23.68 -19.71 -14.93
CA ALA A 106 -24.62 -20.67 -14.35
C ALA A 106 -26.08 -20.17 -14.44
N ALA A 107 -26.32 -18.89 -14.19
CA ALA A 107 -27.64 -18.27 -14.36
C ALA A 107 -28.12 -18.29 -15.82
N ALA A 108 -27.22 -18.00 -16.78
CA ALA A 108 -27.55 -18.06 -18.21
C ALA A 108 -27.83 -19.50 -18.68
N GLY A 109 -27.02 -20.47 -18.25
CA GLY A 109 -27.20 -21.89 -18.60
C GLY A 109 -28.49 -22.49 -18.03
N SER A 110 -28.87 -22.12 -16.80
CA SER A 110 -30.14 -22.56 -16.20
C SER A 110 -31.36 -21.93 -16.88
N ALA A 111 -31.30 -20.65 -17.29
CA ALA A 111 -32.37 -20.02 -18.07
C ALA A 111 -32.59 -20.69 -19.43
N GLN A 112 -31.52 -21.14 -20.10
CA GLN A 112 -31.60 -21.82 -21.39
C GLN A 112 -32.20 -23.23 -21.28
N GLN A 113 -31.98 -23.92 -20.16
CA GLN A 113 -32.54 -25.26 -19.91
C GLN A 113 -34.05 -25.22 -19.64
N VAL A 114 -34.55 -24.19 -18.96
CA VAL A 114 -35.99 -24.00 -18.69
C VAL A 114 -36.76 -23.56 -19.96
N GLY A 115 -36.11 -22.87 -20.90
CA GLY A 115 -36.72 -22.48 -22.18
C GLY A 115 -36.79 -23.59 -23.25
N GLY A 116 -35.95 -24.64 -23.12
CA GLY A 116 -35.84 -25.72 -24.11
C GLY A 116 -36.87 -26.84 -23.97
N GLU A 117 -37.47 -27.02 -22.78
CA GLU A 117 -38.37 -28.15 -22.49
C GLU A 117 -39.86 -27.86 -22.77
N SER A 118 -40.22 -26.61 -23.08
CA SER A 118 -41.64 -26.21 -23.23
C SER A 118 -42.20 -26.30 -24.66
N GLY A 119 -41.44 -26.84 -25.63
CA GLY A 119 -41.79 -26.82 -27.06
C GLY A 119 -42.24 -28.15 -27.71
N ALA A 120 -42.20 -29.27 -26.99
CA ALA A 120 -42.48 -30.60 -27.58
C ALA A 120 -43.80 -31.21 -27.07
N SER A 121 -44.92 -30.52 -27.25
CA SER A 121 -46.24 -31.16 -27.14
C SER A 121 -47.25 -30.48 -28.06
N SER A 122 -47.22 -30.82 -29.35
CA SER A 122 -48.38 -30.62 -30.20
C SER A 122 -48.50 -31.67 -31.30
N CYS A 123 -49.56 -32.46 -31.14
CA CYS A 123 -50.39 -33.03 -32.19
C CYS A 123 -49.81 -34.17 -33.06
N SER A 124 -49.95 -35.39 -32.54
CA SER A 124 -50.23 -36.56 -33.39
C SER A 124 -51.73 -36.88 -33.27
N LYS A 125 -52.52 -36.59 -34.32
CA LYS A 125 -53.81 -37.24 -34.65
C LYS A 125 -54.44 -36.62 -35.90
N GLN A 126 -54.42 -37.36 -37.02
CA GLN A 126 -55.54 -37.53 -37.96
C GLN A 126 -55.11 -38.59 -39.00
N THR A 127 -55.56 -39.84 -38.87
CA THR A 127 -56.70 -40.49 -39.59
C THR A 127 -56.57 -40.49 -41.10
#